data_AF-A0A7D4AR62-F1
#
_entry.id   AF-A0A7D4AR62-F1
#
_cell.length_a   1.000
_cell.length_b   1.000
_cell.length_c   1.000
_cell.angle_alpha   90.00
_cell.angle_beta   90.00
_cell.angle_gamma   90.00
#
_symmetry.space_group_name_H-M   'P 1'
#
loop_
_entity.id
_entity.type
_entity.pdbx_description
1 polymer ?
#
loop_
_entity_poly.entity_id
_entity_poly.type
_entity_poly.pdbx_seq_one_letter_code
_entity_poly.pdbx_strand_id
1 'polypeptide(L)'
;MTNWLPLALLTALCLAGYNFFIKLAAEHLPPAVGAVVLQLVAAGLGAAWLVRLKLQGQPLAVSGKGLGLAALAGLSVGLAEVLTFVVFKRGVPASVGTPVIVGGSVLLAAVLGLVVLRETLTLGQAGGLGLIVAGIALLARG
;
A
#
# COMPACT_ATOMS: atom_id res chain seq x y z
N MET A 1 -26.14 -0.58 -5.09
CA MET A 1 -25.01 -0.81 -4.18
C MET A 1 -23.77 -1.00 -5.03
N THR A 2 -23.01 0.08 -5.19
CA THR A 2 -21.91 0.17 -6.15
C THR A 2 -20.91 -0.95 -5.89
N ASN A 3 -20.66 -1.78 -6.89
CA ASN A 3 -19.87 -3.01 -6.80
C ASN A 3 -18.38 -2.66 -6.56
N TRP A 4 -18.05 -2.25 -5.34
CA TRP A 4 -16.70 -2.01 -4.81
C TRP A 4 -15.82 -3.26 -4.76
N LEU A 5 -16.45 -4.44 -4.74
CA LEU A 5 -15.78 -5.73 -4.63
C LEU A 5 -14.89 -6.04 -5.85
N PRO A 6 -15.34 -5.87 -7.12
CA PRO A 6 -14.46 -6.04 -8.27
C PRO A 6 -13.31 -5.02 -8.32
N LEU A 7 -13.50 -3.77 -7.88
CA LEU A 7 -12.41 -2.79 -7.77
C LEU A 7 -11.39 -3.21 -6.71
N ALA A 8 -11.85 -3.70 -5.56
CA ALA A 8 -10.99 -4.21 -4.51
C ALA A 8 -10.21 -5.45 -4.97
N LEU A 9 -10.85 -6.37 -5.69
CA LEU A 9 -10.20 -7.55 -6.27
C LEU A 9 -9.14 -7.18 -7.31
N LEU A 10 -9.44 -6.21 -8.19
CA LEU A 10 -8.46 -5.71 -9.16
C LEU A 10 -7.28 -5.04 -8.46
N THR A 11 -7.54 -4.31 -7.38
CA THR A 11 -6.50 -3.68 -6.55
C THR A 11 -5.64 -4.74 -5.86
N ALA A 12 -6.26 -5.80 -5.32
CA ALA A 12 -5.55 -6.93 -4.72
C ALA A 12 -4.66 -7.64 -5.76
N LEU A 13 -5.14 -7.82 -6.99
CA LEU A 13 -4.36 -8.40 -8.08
C LEU A 13 -3.15 -7.52 -8.42
N CYS A 14 -3.33 -6.20 -8.50
CA CYS A 14 -2.23 -5.26 -8.73
C CYS A 14 -1.21 -5.28 -7.60
N LEU A 15 -1.67 -5.34 -6.34
CA LEU A 15 -0.82 -5.47 -5.15
C LEU A 15 -0.06 -6.80 -5.14
N ALA A 16 -0.69 -7.90 -5.55
CA ALA A 16 -0.02 -9.19 -5.69
C ALA A 16 1.11 -9.10 -6.72
N GLY A 17 0.84 -8.50 -7.89
CA GLY A 17 1.85 -8.22 -8.91
C GLY A 17 2.98 -7.35 -8.38
N TYR A 18 2.66 -6.22 -7.73
CA TYR A 18 3.63 -5.32 -7.10
C TYR A 18 4.57 -6.06 -6.13
N ASN A 19 4.03 -6.85 -5.21
CA ASN A 19 4.85 -7.57 -4.23
C ASN A 19 5.73 -8.64 -4.88
N PHE A 20 5.22 -9.32 -5.92
CA PHE A 20 5.97 -10.30 -6.69
C PHE A 20 7.13 -9.65 -7.46
N PHE A 21 6.86 -8.57 -8.19
CA PHE A 21 7.87 -7.85 -8.98
C PHE A 21 8.90 -7.15 -8.09
N ILE A 22 8.52 -6.60 -6.94
CA ILE A 22 9.49 -6.04 -5.98
C ILE A 22 10.46 -7.10 -5.51
N LYS A 23 9.99 -8.30 -5.16
CA LYS A 23 10.90 -9.37 -4.73
C LYS A 23 11.89 -9.72 -5.84
N LEU A 24 11.41 -9.89 -7.07
CA LEU A 24 12.26 -10.20 -8.22
C LEU A 24 13.28 -9.08 -8.49
N ALA A 25 12.84 -7.82 -8.38
CA ALA A 25 13.71 -6.66 -8.54
C ALA A 25 14.72 -6.53 -7.39
N ALA A 26 14.37 -6.92 -6.16
CA ALA A 26 15.27 -6.85 -4.99
C ALA A 26 16.48 -7.80 -5.09
N GLU A 27 16.37 -8.87 -5.89
CA GLU A 27 17.50 -9.77 -6.20
C GLU A 27 18.49 -9.17 -7.19
N HIS A 28 18.02 -8.29 -8.09
CA HIS A 28 18.81 -7.76 -9.20
C HIS A 28 19.24 -6.30 -9.01
N LEU A 29 18.55 -5.54 -8.15
CA LEU A 29 18.77 -4.12 -7.94
C LEU A 29 19.02 -3.79 -6.46
N PRO A 30 19.86 -2.78 -6.16
CA PRO A 30 19.90 -2.18 -4.83
C PRO A 30 18.53 -1.62 -4.42
N PRO A 31 18.13 -1.74 -3.15
CA PRO A 31 16.81 -1.30 -2.66
C PRO A 31 16.47 0.14 -3.00
N ALA A 32 17.46 1.03 -2.88
CA ALA A 32 17.30 2.44 -3.19
C ALA A 32 16.99 2.69 -4.68
N VAL A 33 17.65 1.95 -5.59
CA VAL A 33 17.43 2.10 -7.03
C VAL A 33 16.07 1.54 -7.42
N GLY A 34 15.69 0.36 -6.88
CA GLY A 34 14.38 -0.24 -7.09
C GLY A 34 13.23 0.67 -6.66
N ALA A 35 13.33 1.27 -5.46
CA ALA A 35 12.34 2.21 -4.95
C ALA A 35 12.22 3.47 -5.84
N VAL A 36 13.34 4.06 -6.28
CA VAL A 36 13.32 5.25 -7.14
C VAL A 36 12.65 4.97 -8.49
N VAL A 37 13.00 3.85 -9.14
CA VAL A 37 12.40 3.48 -10.43
C VAL A 37 10.88 3.28 -10.28
N LEU A 38 10.45 2.63 -9.18
CA LEU A 38 9.05 2.43 -8.89
C LEU A 38 8.31 3.76 -8.71
N GLN A 39 8.89 4.67 -7.91
CA GLN A 39 8.33 6.00 -7.68
C GLN A 39 8.22 6.80 -8.98
N LEU A 40 9.20 6.71 -9.89
CA LEU A 40 9.17 7.39 -11.19
C LEU A 40 8.05 6.85 -12.09
N VAL A 41 7.86 5.53 -12.15
CA VAL A 41 6.77 4.91 -12.91
C VAL A 41 5.41 5.27 -12.32
N ALA A 42 5.28 5.23 -10.99
CA ALA A 42 4.06 5.61 -10.28
C ALA A 42 3.72 7.10 -10.48
N ALA A 43 4.73 7.98 -10.39
CA ALA A 43 4.57 9.41 -10.64
C ALA A 43 4.16 9.66 -12.10
N GLY A 44 4.72 8.94 -13.07
CA GLY A 44 4.34 9.02 -14.48
C GLY A 44 2.87 8.64 -14.72
N LEU A 45 2.42 7.52 -14.13
CA LEU A 45 1.01 7.09 -14.18
C LEU A 45 0.07 8.11 -13.53
N GLY A 46 0.44 8.61 -12.34
CA GLY A 46 -0.32 9.65 -11.64
C GLY A 46 -0.42 10.96 -12.42
N ALA A 47 0.68 11.39 -13.03
CA ALA A 47 0.73 12.59 -13.87
C ALA A 47 -0.10 12.43 -15.14
N ALA A 48 -0.01 11.28 -15.84
CA ALA A 48 -0.81 11.00 -17.02
C ALA A 48 -2.31 11.03 -16.70
N TRP A 49 -2.70 10.45 -15.56
CA TRP A 49 -4.08 10.51 -15.06
C TRP A 49 -4.54 11.94 -14.75
N LEU A 50 -3.70 12.72 -14.07
CA LEU A 50 -3.97 14.13 -13.76
C LEU A 50 -4.16 14.97 -15.04
N VAL A 51 -3.29 14.78 -16.04
CA VAL A 51 -3.40 15.45 -17.34
C VAL A 51 -4.72 15.06 -18.02
N ARG A 52 -5.09 13.78 -18.00
CA ARG A 52 -6.36 13.31 -18.57
C ARG A 52 -7.58 13.94 -17.88
N LEU A 53 -7.56 14.04 -16.55
CA LEU A 53 -8.62 14.71 -15.77
C LEU A 53 -8.72 16.21 -16.11
N LYS A 54 -7.58 16.87 -16.28
CA LYS A 54 -7.52 18.28 -16.69
C LYS A 54 -8.08 18.48 -18.10
N LEU A 55 -7.77 17.56 -19.03
CA LEU A 55 -8.32 17.56 -20.39
C LEU A 55 -9.83 17.27 -20.43
N GLN A 56 -10.36 16.55 -19.43
CA GLN A 56 -11.79 16.30 -19.26
C GLN A 56 -12.55 17.46 -18.59
N GLY A 57 -11.86 18.56 -18.25
CA GLY A 57 -12.48 19.75 -17.67
C GLY A 57 -12.98 19.55 -16.24
N GLN A 58 -12.49 18.54 -15.51
CA GLN A 58 -12.88 18.37 -14.11
C GLN A 58 -12.33 19.50 -13.24
N PRO A 59 -13.14 20.07 -12.32
CA PRO A 59 -12.66 21.06 -11.37
C PRO A 59 -11.67 20.41 -10.39
N LEU A 60 -10.38 20.62 -10.63
CA LEU A 60 -9.30 20.23 -9.72
C LEU A 60 -9.25 21.23 -8.56
N ALA A 61 -10.14 21.06 -7.59
CA ALA A 61 -10.14 21.87 -6.37
C ALA A 61 -8.89 21.53 -5.52
N VAL A 62 -7.82 22.30 -5.70
CA VAL A 62 -6.58 22.13 -4.94
C VAL A 62 -6.75 22.77 -3.56
N SER A 63 -6.86 21.94 -2.52
CA SER A 63 -6.81 22.40 -1.13
C SER A 63 -5.39 22.32 -0.59
N GLY A 64 -4.84 23.43 -0.09
CA GLY A 64 -3.48 23.46 0.49
C GLY A 64 -3.29 22.47 1.65
N LYS A 65 -4.35 22.22 2.43
CA LYS A 65 -4.35 21.17 3.47
C LYS A 65 -4.28 19.75 2.88
N GLY A 66 -4.99 19.51 1.79
CA GLY A 66 -4.95 18.24 1.06
C GLY A 66 -3.58 17.97 0.45
N LEU A 67 -2.91 19.02 -0.04
CA LEU A 67 -1.55 18.92 -0.58
C LEU A 67 -0.53 18.50 0.50
N GLY A 68 -0.63 19.08 1.71
CA GLY A 68 0.22 18.72 2.83
C GLY A 68 0.03 17.27 3.29
N LEU A 69 -1.22 16.81 3.39
CA LEU A 69 -1.53 15.40 3.72
C LEU A 69 -1.05 14.43 2.64
N ALA A 70 -1.21 14.80 1.36
CA ALA A 70 -0.71 14.00 0.24
C ALA A 70 0.83 13.91 0.24
N ALA A 71 1.53 14.98 0.58
CA ALA A 71 2.99 14.97 0.70
C ALA A 71 3.48 14.05 1.84
N LEU A 72 2.81 14.09 3.00
CA LEU A 72 3.08 13.19 4.13
C LEU A 72 2.80 11.72 3.77
N ALA A 73 1.71 11.45 3.05
CA ALA A 73 1.40 10.13 2.55
C ALA A 73 2.47 9.63 1.57
N GLY A 74 2.90 10.47 0.63
CA GLY A 74 3.98 10.15 -0.31
C GLY A 74 5.30 9.85 0.38
N LEU A 75 5.68 10.63 1.39
CA LEU A 75 6.88 10.38 2.19
C LEU A 75 6.81 9.02 2.90
N SER A 76 5.64 8.70 3.48
CA SER A 76 5.40 7.44 4.17
C SER A 76 5.48 6.24 3.21
N VAL A 77 4.90 6.37 2.02
CA VAL A 77 4.93 5.32 0.99
C VAL A 77 6.35 5.12 0.46
N GLY A 78 7.10 6.19 0.16
CA GLY A 78 8.49 6.06 -0.30
C GLY A 78 9.39 5.39 0.73
N LEU A 79 9.26 5.75 2.01
CA LEU A 79 9.96 5.05 3.10
C LEU A 79 9.55 3.58 3.20
N ALA A 80 8.25 3.28 3.09
CA ALA A 80 7.75 1.91 3.13
C ALA A 80 8.29 1.07 1.98
N GLU A 81 8.37 1.61 0.76
CA GLU A 81 8.95 0.93 -0.41
C GLU A 81 10.43 0.61 -0.20
N VAL A 82 11.23 1.59 0.23
CA VAL A 82 12.66 1.38 0.51
C VAL A 82 12.85 0.29 1.57
N LEU A 83 12.10 0.34 2.67
CA LEU A 83 12.16 -0.67 3.72
C LEU A 83 11.72 -2.04 3.22
N THR A 84 10.68 -2.11 2.39
CA THR A 84 10.18 -3.34 1.78
C THR A 84 11.26 -3.98 0.90
N PHE A 85 11.93 -3.20 0.04
CA PHE A 85 13.06 -3.69 -0.74
C PHE A 85 14.21 -4.18 0.14
N VAL A 86 14.52 -3.49 1.24
CA VAL A 86 15.55 -3.93 2.20
C VAL A 86 15.18 -5.26 2.85
N VAL A 87 13.92 -5.45 3.24
CA VAL A 87 13.40 -6.70 3.82
C VAL A 87 13.54 -7.85 2.81
N PHE A 88 13.14 -7.66 1.56
CA PHE A 88 13.27 -8.70 0.54
C PHE A 88 14.72 -8.99 0.17
N LYS A 89 15.58 -7.97 0.13
CA LYS A 89 17.01 -8.17 -0.11
C LYS A 89 17.70 -8.97 1.01
N ARG A 90 17.16 -8.97 2.23
CA ARG A 90 17.63 -9.83 3.33
C ARG A 90 17.24 -11.30 3.17
N GLY A 91 16.62 -11.68 2.05
CA GLY A 91 16.27 -13.06 1.75
C GLY A 91 14.94 -13.52 2.34
N VAL A 92 14.11 -12.59 2.84
CA VAL A 92 12.79 -12.95 3.37
C VAL A 92 11.89 -13.42 2.21
N PRO A 93 11.26 -14.61 2.31
CA PRO A 93 10.33 -15.07 1.29
C PRO A 93 9.15 -14.10 1.14
N ALA A 94 8.71 -13.81 -0.10
CA ALA A 94 7.47 -13.04 -0.36
C ALA A 94 6.26 -13.62 0.38
N SER A 95 6.21 -14.94 0.55
CA SER A 95 5.15 -15.63 1.27
C SER A 95 5.07 -15.25 2.75
N VAL A 96 6.14 -14.74 3.34
CA VAL A 96 6.19 -14.32 4.76
C VAL A 96 6.27 -12.79 4.86
N GLY A 97 7.13 -12.15 4.08
CA GLY A 97 7.32 -10.70 4.09
C GLY A 97 6.07 -9.94 3.67
N THR A 98 5.39 -10.37 2.61
CA THR A 98 4.21 -9.67 2.09
C THR A 98 3.04 -9.70 3.09
N PRO A 99 2.63 -10.85 3.66
CA PRO A 99 1.58 -10.87 4.68
C PRO A 99 1.95 -10.06 5.93
N VAL A 100 3.20 -10.09 6.37
CA VAL A 100 3.64 -9.32 7.55
C VAL A 100 3.59 -7.81 7.28
N ILE A 101 4.08 -7.35 6.13
CA ILE A 101 4.06 -5.93 5.76
C ILE A 101 2.63 -5.44 5.52
N VAL A 102 1.92 -6.09 4.60
CA VAL A 102 0.55 -5.68 4.22
C VAL A 102 -0.38 -5.85 5.41
N GLY A 103 -0.34 -7.01 6.04
CA GLY A 103 -1.23 -7.31 7.16
C GLY A 103 -0.94 -6.52 8.43
N GLY A 104 0.35 -6.28 8.75
CA GLY A 104 0.74 -5.37 9.82
C GLY A 104 0.31 -3.93 9.55
N SER A 105 0.40 -3.47 8.30
CA SER A 105 -0.07 -2.14 7.91
C SER A 105 -1.60 -2.00 8.03
N VAL A 106 -2.38 -3.04 7.71
CA VAL A 106 -3.84 -3.06 7.87
C VAL A 106 -4.23 -2.93 9.34
N LEU A 107 -3.53 -3.65 10.23
CA LEU A 107 -3.70 -3.55 11.67
C LEU A 107 -3.43 -2.12 12.17
N LEU A 108 -2.30 -1.55 11.80
CA LEU A 108 -1.92 -0.18 12.20
C LEU A 108 -2.87 0.86 11.62
N ALA A 109 -3.32 0.69 10.37
CA ALA A 109 -4.31 1.55 9.76
C ALA A 109 -5.66 1.47 10.47
N ALA A 110 -6.10 0.27 10.88
CA ALA A 110 -7.33 0.10 11.67
C ALA A 110 -7.22 0.78 13.04
N VAL A 111 -6.06 0.68 13.71
CA VAL A 111 -5.82 1.39 14.98
C VAL A 111 -5.81 2.91 14.77
N LEU A 112 -5.16 3.41 13.73
CA LEU A 112 -5.17 4.84 13.39
C LEU A 112 -6.58 5.32 12.99
N GLY A 113 -7.37 4.52 12.28
CA GLY A 113 -8.77 4.82 11.98
C GLY A 113 -9.62 4.93 13.24
N LEU A 114 -9.40 4.04 14.20
CA LEU A 114 -10.09 4.07 15.49
C LEU A 114 -9.66 5.24 16.38
N VAL A 115 -8.37 5.55 16.43
CA VAL A 115 -7.81 6.59 17.34
C VAL A 115 -7.92 7.99 16.75
N VAL A 116 -7.59 8.16 15.46
CA VAL A 116 -7.49 9.47 14.80
C VAL A 116 -8.79 9.84 14.09
N LEU A 117 -9.39 8.92 13.33
CA LEU A 117 -10.65 9.18 12.63
C LEU A 117 -11.89 8.91 13.51
N ARG A 118 -11.70 8.32 14.71
CA ARG A 118 -12.78 7.93 15.64
C ARG A 118 -13.83 7.04 14.98
N GLU A 119 -13.42 6.18 14.06
CA GLU A 119 -14.30 5.22 13.42
C GLU A 119 -14.71 4.13 14.41
N THR A 120 -16.02 3.85 14.48
CA THR A 120 -16.54 2.74 15.28
C THR A 120 -16.39 1.44 14.48
N LEU A 121 -15.45 0.59 14.90
CA LEU A 121 -15.34 -0.76 14.36
C LEU A 121 -16.52 -1.62 14.83
N THR A 122 -17.19 -2.28 13.89
CA THR A 122 -18.20 -3.28 14.22
C THR A 122 -17.54 -4.56 14.76
N LEU A 123 -18.26 -5.30 15.62
CA LEU A 123 -17.77 -6.58 16.18
C LEU A 123 -17.31 -7.58 15.10
N GLY A 124 -17.98 -7.60 13.94
CA GLY A 124 -17.57 -8.40 12.79
C GLY A 124 -16.25 -7.94 12.15
N GLN A 125 -16.01 -6.63 12.04
CA GLN A 125 -14.74 -6.10 11.52
C GLN A 125 -13.59 -6.36 12.49
N ALA A 126 -13.82 -6.27 13.80
CA ALA A 126 -12.82 -6.61 14.82
C ALA A 126 -12.46 -8.11 14.77
N GLY A 127 -13.45 -8.99 14.62
CA GLY A 127 -13.23 -10.43 14.44
C GLY A 127 -12.46 -10.76 13.15
N GLY A 128 -12.81 -10.11 12.03
CA GLY A 128 -12.10 -10.25 10.76
C GLY A 128 -10.65 -9.77 10.85
N LEU A 129 -10.41 -8.63 11.52
CA LEU A 129 -9.07 -8.12 11.77
C LEU A 129 -8.26 -9.13 12.59
N GLY A 130 -8.84 -9.69 13.67
CA GLY A 130 -8.22 -10.73 14.49
C GLY A 130 -7.82 -11.97 13.70
N LEU A 131 -8.67 -12.43 12.77
CA LEU A 131 -8.38 -13.54 11.85
C LEU A 131 -7.22 -13.23 10.90
N ILE A 132 -7.15 -11.99 10.39
CA ILE A 132 -6.02 -11.52 9.59
C ILE A 132 -4.73 -11.56 10.43
N VAL A 133 -4.75 -11.04 11.66
CA VAL A 133 -3.59 -11.09 12.58
C VAL A 133 -3.13 -12.53 12.82
N ALA A 134 -4.08 -13.40 13.16
CA ALA A 134 -3.79 -14.81 13.43
C ALA A 134 -3.20 -15.50 12.19
N GLY A 135 -3.75 -15.23 11.00
CA GLY A 135 -3.24 -15.75 9.74
C GLY A 135 -1.81 -15.29 9.45
N ILE A 136 -1.52 -13.99 9.65
CA ILE A 136 -0.17 -13.44 9.48
C ILE A 136 0.79 -14.06 10.49
N ALA A 137 0.39 -14.21 11.75
CA ALA A 137 1.23 -14.79 12.80
C ALA A 137 1.56 -16.26 12.52
N LEU A 138 0.63 -17.01 11.93
CA LEU A 138 0.86 -18.38 11.45
C LEU A 138 1.84 -18.40 10.27
N LEU A 139 1.62 -17.55 9.26
CA LEU A 139 2.52 -17.39 8.11
C LEU A 139 3.92 -16.90 8.49
N ALA A 140 4.05 -16.13 9.57
CA ALA A 140 5.34 -15.66 10.07
C ALA A 140 6.14 -16.75 10.82
N ARG A 141 5.49 -17.83 11.26
CA ARG A 141 6.12 -18.91 12.06
C ARG A 141 6.33 -20.22 11.29
N GLY A 142 5.66 -20.40 10.15
CA GLY A 142 5.84 -21.54 9.24
C GLY A 142 6.95 -21.30 8.23
#